data_AF-A0A8T2JKL9-F1
#
_entry.id   AF-A0A8T2JKL9-F1
#
_cell.length_a   1.000
_cell.length_b   1.000
_cell.length_c   1.000
_cell.angle_alpha   90.00
_cell.angle_beta   90.00
_cell.angle_gamma   90.00
#
_symmetry.space_group_name_H-M   'P 1'
#
loop_
_entity.id
_entity.type
_entity.pdbx_description
1 polymer ?
#
loop_
_entity_poly.entity_id
_entity_poly.type
_entity_poly.pdbx_seq_one_letter_code
_entity_poly.pdbx_strand_id
1 'polypeptide(L)'
;MEAVLKFSSQHAKPAGLFLQYGTAGFRSKADHLDHVMYRMGLMAVLRSKKTHSVIGVMVTASHNPEEWEIYATNLANAEQDRLQSVLSDIIQQASINMQLEAAVAIGGDNRLIVI
;
A
#
# COMPACT_ATOMS: atom_id res chain seq x y z
N MET A 1 2.32 -12.02 -10.61
CA MET A 1 1.05 -11.73 -9.91
C MET A 1 0.63 -12.85 -8.97
N GLU A 2 0.84 -14.11 -9.33
CA GLU A 2 0.49 -15.27 -8.49
C GLU A 2 1.08 -15.24 -7.07
N ALA A 3 2.37 -14.88 -6.93
CA ALA A 3 3.00 -14.70 -5.62
C ALA A 3 2.31 -13.63 -4.76
N VAL A 4 1.83 -12.53 -5.36
CA VAL A 4 1.11 -11.46 -4.66
C VAL A 4 -0.21 -11.98 -4.11
N LEU A 5 -0.97 -12.74 -4.89
CA LEU A 5 -2.23 -13.33 -4.43
C LEU A 5 -2.01 -14.34 -3.30
N LYS A 6 -0.96 -15.17 -3.41
CA LYS A 6 -0.58 -16.15 -2.38
C LYS A 6 -0.22 -15.51 -1.05
N PHE A 7 0.55 -14.43 -1.04
CA PHE A 7 0.94 -13.75 0.20
C PHE A 7 -0.15 -12.82 0.71
N SER A 8 -0.94 -12.21 -0.17
CA SER A 8 -2.09 -11.41 0.23
C SER A 8 -3.15 -12.21 0.99
N SER A 9 -3.33 -13.50 0.72
CA SER A 9 -4.30 -14.32 1.47
C SER A 9 -3.88 -14.57 2.93
N GLN A 10 -2.60 -14.39 3.26
CA GLN A 10 -2.08 -14.44 4.63
C GLN A 10 -2.33 -13.13 5.39
N HIS A 11 -2.62 -12.05 4.67
CA HIS A 11 -2.88 -10.71 5.18
C HIS A 11 -4.27 -10.23 4.71
N ALA A 12 -5.30 -11.04 4.94
CA ALA A 12 -6.64 -10.79 4.42
C ALA A 12 -7.29 -9.55 5.03
N LYS A 13 -8.01 -8.77 4.22
CA LYS A 13 -8.80 -7.63 4.71
C LYS A 13 -9.96 -8.15 5.58
N PRO A 14 -10.15 -7.65 6.81
CA PRO A 14 -11.34 -7.97 7.60
C PRO A 14 -12.64 -7.55 6.89
N ALA A 15 -13.66 -8.41 6.96
CA ALA A 15 -14.95 -8.14 6.34
C ALA A 15 -15.60 -6.89 6.93
N GLY A 16 -16.11 -6.00 6.06
CA GLY A 16 -16.77 -4.76 6.47
C GLY A 16 -15.82 -3.66 6.98
N LEU A 17 -14.51 -3.90 7.03
CA LEU A 17 -13.54 -2.87 7.36
C LEU A 17 -13.33 -1.94 6.16
N PHE A 18 -13.50 -0.64 6.41
CA PHE A 18 -13.16 0.43 5.51
C PHE A 18 -12.20 1.40 6.23
N LEU A 19 -11.06 1.69 5.60
CA LEU A 19 -10.07 2.64 6.11
C LEU A 19 -9.82 3.71 5.06
N GLN A 20 -9.98 4.98 5.42
CA GLN A 20 -9.61 6.09 4.54
C GLN A 20 -8.14 6.42 4.75
N TYR A 21 -7.37 6.57 3.67
CA TYR A 21 -6.07 7.19 3.76
C TYR A 21 -6.29 8.69 3.99
N GLY A 22 -5.87 9.17 5.16
CA GLY A 22 -5.89 10.59 5.46
C GLY A 22 -4.54 11.21 5.18
N THR A 23 -4.45 12.51 5.41
CA THR A 23 -3.23 13.26 5.16
C THR A 23 -2.01 12.70 5.92
N ALA A 24 -2.21 11.90 6.98
CA ALA A 24 -1.18 11.18 7.72
C ALA A 24 -1.28 9.65 7.68
N GLY A 25 -1.60 9.12 6.50
CA GLY A 25 -1.63 7.70 6.25
C GLY A 25 -2.86 6.99 6.80
N PHE A 26 -2.81 5.67 6.77
CA PHE A 26 -3.83 4.83 7.42
C PHE A 26 -3.65 4.81 8.93
N ARG A 27 -4.72 5.13 9.65
CA ARG A 27 -4.77 5.10 11.11
C ARG A 27 -5.88 4.17 11.58
N SER A 28 -5.52 3.17 12.36
CA SER A 28 -6.46 2.28 13.04
C SER A 28 -5.79 1.61 14.24
N LYS A 29 -6.49 0.69 14.90
CA LYS A 29 -5.87 -0.23 15.85
C LYS A 29 -4.89 -1.14 15.12
N ALA A 30 -3.79 -1.51 15.78
CA ALA A 30 -2.73 -2.36 15.20
C ALA A 30 -3.30 -3.65 14.56
N ASP A 31 -4.26 -4.28 15.24
CA ASP A 31 -4.91 -5.52 14.81
C ASP A 31 -5.65 -5.40 13.46
N HIS A 32 -5.96 -4.18 13.01
CA HIS A 32 -6.65 -3.91 11.75
C HIS A 32 -5.72 -3.51 10.60
N LEU A 33 -4.41 -3.34 10.87
CA LEU A 33 -3.47 -2.75 9.91
C LEU A 33 -2.57 -3.78 9.23
N ASP A 34 -2.64 -5.07 9.58
CA ASP A 34 -1.80 -6.12 8.97
C ASP A 34 -1.96 -6.17 7.42
N HIS A 35 -3.20 -6.25 6.94
CA HIS A 35 -3.49 -6.19 5.50
C HIS A 35 -3.04 -4.88 4.85
N VAL A 36 -3.08 -3.77 5.60
CA VAL A 36 -2.64 -2.46 5.13
C VAL A 36 -1.12 -2.43 4.96
N MET A 37 -0.37 -2.95 5.95
CA MET A 37 1.10 -3.07 5.92
C MET A 37 1.56 -3.81 4.67
N TYR A 38 0.97 -4.98 4.42
CA TYR A 38 1.29 -5.78 3.25
C TYR A 38 1.02 -5.00 1.95
N ARG A 39 -0.16 -4.38 1.84
CA ARG A 39 -0.59 -3.66 0.64
C ARG A 39 0.21 -2.39 0.37
N MET A 40 0.63 -1.65 1.40
CA MET A 40 1.49 -0.48 1.19
C MET A 40 2.92 -0.88 0.83
N GLY A 41 3.40 -2.03 1.29
CA GLY A 41 4.66 -2.59 0.76
C GLY A 41 4.60 -2.77 -0.76
N LEU A 42 3.48 -3.29 -1.29
CA LEU A 42 3.25 -3.36 -2.75
C LEU A 42 3.19 -1.96 -3.38
N MET A 43 2.52 -1.02 -2.74
CA MET A 43 2.39 0.35 -3.20
C MET A 43 3.74 1.08 -3.29
N ALA A 44 4.58 0.92 -2.28
CA ALA A 44 5.93 1.49 -2.23
C ALA A 44 6.82 0.94 -3.35
N VAL A 45 6.70 -0.37 -3.65
CA VAL A 45 7.36 -0.98 -4.81
C VAL A 45 6.91 -0.30 -6.11
N LEU A 46 5.61 -0.13 -6.30
CA LEU A 46 5.06 0.54 -7.49
C LEU A 46 5.52 2.00 -7.60
N ARG A 47 5.51 2.75 -6.49
CA ARG A 47 6.02 4.13 -6.43
C ARG A 47 7.49 4.19 -6.83
N SER A 48 8.32 3.31 -6.27
CA SER A 48 9.76 3.29 -6.53
C SER A 48 10.04 3.07 -8.02
N LYS A 49 9.36 2.11 -8.65
CA LYS A 49 9.48 1.87 -10.10
C LYS A 49 9.05 3.09 -10.92
N LYS A 50 8.01 3.82 -10.49
CA LYS A 50 7.52 4.99 -11.21
C LYS A 50 8.49 6.17 -11.13
N THR A 51 9.09 6.41 -9.97
CA THR A 51 9.92 7.60 -9.74
C THR A 51 11.40 7.35 -9.90
N HIS A 52 11.82 6.09 -10.04
CA HIS A 52 13.22 5.67 -9.99
C HIS A 52 13.93 6.16 -8.72
N SER A 53 13.23 6.10 -7.58
CA SER A 53 13.75 6.59 -6.30
C SER A 53 13.53 5.56 -5.20
N VAL A 54 14.34 5.65 -4.14
CA VAL A 54 14.10 4.90 -2.90
C VAL A 54 12.84 5.44 -2.26
N ILE A 55 11.90 4.54 -1.94
CA ILE A 55 10.67 4.90 -1.24
C ILE A 55 10.80 4.49 0.22
N GLY A 56 10.66 5.49 1.10
CA GLY A 56 10.55 5.27 2.53
C GLY A 56 9.11 4.88 2.87
N VAL A 57 8.94 3.72 3.47
CA VAL A 57 7.71 3.36 4.20
C VAL A 57 8.00 3.62 5.66
N MET A 58 7.36 4.67 6.19
CA MET A 58 7.55 5.07 7.57
C MET A 58 6.33 4.64 8.37
N VAL A 59 6.56 3.85 9.41
CA VAL A 59 5.51 3.48 10.36
C VAL A 59 5.45 4.56 11.44
N THR A 60 4.66 5.61 11.20
CA THR A 60 4.70 6.89 11.95
C THR A 60 3.38 7.70 11.93
N ALA A 61 3.17 8.60 12.89
CA ALA A 61 1.99 9.46 13.00
C ALA A 61 2.03 10.84 12.30
N SER A 62 2.46 10.94 11.04
CA SER A 62 2.41 12.22 10.30
C SER A 62 2.40 12.08 8.75
N HIS A 63 2.47 13.21 8.03
CA HIS A 63 1.77 13.47 6.77
C HIS A 63 2.46 13.09 5.43
N ASN A 64 1.67 12.79 4.39
CA ASN A 64 2.07 12.39 3.02
C ASN A 64 1.38 13.22 1.90
N PRO A 65 1.77 13.09 0.61
CA PRO A 65 1.17 13.82 -0.53
C PRO A 65 -0.17 13.24 -1.05
N GLU A 66 -1.11 14.12 -1.39
CA GLU A 66 -2.55 13.86 -1.66
C GLU A 66 -2.87 12.86 -2.79
N GLU A 67 -2.12 12.86 -3.90
CA GLU A 67 -2.42 11.98 -5.05
C GLU A 67 -2.23 10.49 -4.74
N TRP A 68 -1.27 10.15 -3.88
CA TRP A 68 -0.97 8.78 -3.51
C TRP A 68 -1.93 8.24 -2.45
N GLU A 69 -2.64 9.13 -1.78
CA GLU A 69 -3.67 8.80 -0.77
C GLU A 69 -4.86 8.08 -1.41
N ILE A 70 -5.26 8.50 -2.62
CA ILE A 70 -6.38 7.90 -3.35
C ILE A 70 -6.03 6.46 -3.76
N TYR A 71 -4.86 6.26 -4.35
CA TYR A 71 -4.41 4.93 -4.75
C TYR A 71 -4.19 4.02 -3.55
N ALA A 72 -3.60 4.54 -2.47
CA ALA A 72 -3.44 3.80 -1.22
C ALA A 72 -4.81 3.40 -0.65
N THR A 73 -5.77 4.33 -0.58
CA THR A 73 -7.15 4.09 -0.13
C THR A 73 -7.80 2.97 -0.94
N ASN A 74 -7.76 3.07 -2.27
CA ASN A 74 -8.37 2.08 -3.15
C ASN A 74 -7.73 0.70 -2.97
N LEU A 75 -6.40 0.65 -2.88
CA LEU A 75 -5.66 -0.59 -2.72
C LEU A 75 -5.91 -1.24 -1.34
N ALA A 76 -5.88 -0.46 -0.25
CA ALA A 76 -6.12 -0.98 1.10
C ALA A 76 -7.54 -1.52 1.29
N ASN A 77 -8.54 -0.93 0.62
CA ASN A 77 -9.93 -1.35 0.76
C ASN A 77 -10.38 -2.41 -0.25
N ALA A 78 -9.57 -2.73 -1.27
CA ALA A 78 -9.91 -3.72 -2.28
C ALA A 78 -10.25 -5.09 -1.66
N GLU A 79 -11.34 -5.70 -2.12
CA GLU A 79 -11.63 -7.10 -1.80
C GLU A 79 -10.59 -8.04 -2.44
N GLN A 80 -10.45 -9.25 -1.90
CA GLN A 80 -9.37 -10.17 -2.26
C GLN A 80 -9.38 -10.54 -3.76
N ASP A 81 -10.56 -10.75 -4.32
CA ASP A 81 -10.80 -11.05 -5.73
C ASP A 81 -10.57 -9.84 -6.65
N ARG A 82 -10.66 -8.61 -6.11
CA ARG A 82 -10.44 -7.35 -6.82
C ARG A 82 -9.03 -6.79 -6.68
N LEU A 83 -8.19 -7.35 -5.80
CA LEU A 83 -6.86 -6.81 -5.53
C LEU A 83 -6.00 -6.72 -6.80
N GLN A 84 -6.01 -7.77 -7.62
CA GLN A 84 -5.24 -7.80 -8.87
C GLN A 84 -5.74 -6.76 -9.88
N SER A 85 -7.05 -6.56 -10.00
CA SER A 85 -7.59 -5.54 -10.92
C SER A 85 -7.19 -4.14 -10.44
N VAL A 86 -7.32 -3.87 -9.13
CA VAL A 86 -6.97 -2.55 -8.57
C VAL A 86 -5.49 -2.24 -8.75
N LEU A 87 -4.59 -3.21 -8.54
CA LEU A 87 -3.15 -3.04 -8.83
C LEU A 87 -2.89 -2.74 -10.31
N SER A 88 -3.58 -3.45 -11.21
CA SER A 88 -3.43 -3.25 -12.65
C SER A 88 -3.92 -1.86 -13.07
N ASP A 89 -5.04 -1.41 -12.50
CA ASP A 89 -5.61 -0.09 -12.72
C ASP A 89 -4.64 1.01 -12.26
N ILE A 90 -4.04 0.87 -11.08
CA ILE A 90 -3.03 1.83 -10.57
C ILE A 90 -1.80 1.86 -11.49
N ILE A 91 -1.28 0.70 -11.91
CA ILE A 91 -0.13 0.61 -12.81
C ILE A 91 -0.40 1.36 -14.13
N GLN A 92 -1.60 1.20 -14.69
CA GLN A 92 -2.01 1.88 -15.92
C GLN A 92 -2.22 3.39 -15.69
N GLN A 93 -3.05 3.76 -14.71
CA GLN A 93 -3.40 5.16 -14.45
C GLN A 93 -2.18 6.01 -14.09
N ALA A 94 -1.28 5.48 -13.27
CA ALA A 94 -0.03 6.16 -12.91
C ALA A 94 1.09 5.95 -13.96
N SER A 95 0.85 5.18 -15.03
CA SER A 95 1.83 4.87 -16.09
C SER A 95 3.17 4.36 -15.53
N ILE A 96 3.10 3.29 -14.73
CA ILE A 96 4.25 2.71 -14.01
C ILE A 96 4.98 1.71 -14.91
N ASN A 97 6.29 1.90 -15.12
CA ASN A 97 7.10 0.94 -15.87
C ASN A 97 7.58 -0.20 -14.96
N MET A 98 7.04 -1.40 -15.20
CA MET A 98 7.32 -2.58 -14.37
C MET A 98 8.72 -3.18 -14.56
N GLN A 99 9.45 -2.79 -15.63
CA GLN A 99 10.80 -3.28 -15.94
C GLN A 99 11.88 -2.69 -15.03
N LEU A 100 11.61 -1.54 -14.41
CA LEU A 100 12.57 -0.86 -13.55
C LEU A 100 12.63 -1.54 -12.20
N GLU A 101 13.80 -1.63 -11.58
CA GLU A 101 13.91 -2.15 -10.21
C GLU A 101 13.26 -1.20 -9.21
N ALA A 102 12.74 -1.76 -8.11
CA ALA A 102 12.16 -1.01 -7.00
C ALA A 102 13.07 -1.12 -5.78
N ALA A 103 13.29 -0.01 -5.09
CA ALA A 103 14.00 0.06 -3.82
C ALA A 103 13.07 0.63 -2.74
N VAL A 104 12.80 -0.18 -1.71
CA VAL A 104 11.94 0.20 -0.57
C VAL A 104 12.74 0.04 0.71
N ALA A 105 12.74 1.08 1.55
CA ALA A 105 13.34 1.06 2.88
C ALA A 105 12.24 1.17 3.95
N ILE A 106 12.34 0.36 5.00
CA ILE A 106 11.36 0.30 6.08
C ILE A 106 12.02 0.77 7.38
N GLY A 107 11.40 1.72 8.08
CA GLY A 107 11.78 2.17 9.41
C GLY A 107 10.56 2.29 10.32
N GLY A 108 10.72 2.05 11.62
CA GLY A 108 9.58 2.01 12.57
C GLY A 108 9.85 2.68 13.91
N ASP A 109 8.77 3.19 14.50
CA ASP A 109 8.59 3.53 15.92
C ASP A 109 7.48 2.63 16.51
N ASN A 110 7.24 2.65 17.82
CA ASN A 110 6.32 1.76 18.54
C ASN A 110 4.82 1.98 18.27
N ARG A 111 4.44 2.63 17.15
CA ARG A 111 3.04 2.97 16.81
C ARG A 111 2.77 2.83 15.32
N LEU A 112 1.65 2.19 14.97
CA LEU A 112 1.39 1.55 13.67
C LEU A 112 0.62 2.46 12.70
N ILE A 113 1.28 2.92 11.62
CA ILE A 113 0.70 3.64 10.46
C ILE A 113 1.44 3.16 9.22
N VAL A 114 0.79 3.15 8.07
CA VAL A 114 1.40 2.63 6.85
C VAL A 114 1.28 3.67 5.74
N ILE A 115 2.43 4.01 5.17
CA ILE A 115 2.58 4.87 3.98
C ILE A 115 2.81 3.98 2.77
#